data_AF-A0AB39U8G0-F1
#
_entry.id   AF-A0AB39U8G0-F1
#
_cell.length_a   1.000
_cell.length_b   1.000
_cell.length_c   1.000
_cell.angle_alpha   90.00
_cell.angle_beta   90.00
_cell.angle_gamma   90.00
#
_symmetry.space_group_name_H-M   'P 1'
#
loop_
_entity.id
_entity.type
_entity.pdbx_description
1 polymer ?
#
loop_
_entity_poly.entity_id
_entity_poly.type
_entity_poly.pdbx_seq_one_letter_code
_entity_poly.pdbx_strand_id
1 'polypeptide(L)'
;MFQLYSSEDVYAETLAHIRDDNPELSGGQITAIRAQLQEIANEIKEYDCRKAKETFIGADTGDLHVHAATVQGQCEYLLTNDRKLYNQLSEDQLETLPYEVCSADEFFCLAAEASAVILDKALTSQLRYWSVKMNNPPRQYDLLERASCPMFALLVKRATMRKIGMTPEQIDRQMPLGSNFSGEMQSSSVRYLAQISENQR
;
A
#
# COMPACT_ATOMS: atom_id res chain seq x y z
N MET A 1 -14.33 0.95 3.70
CA MET A 1 -13.52 1.69 4.71
C MET A 1 -12.78 0.64 5.51
N PHE A 2 -11.46 0.74 5.64
CA PHE A 2 -10.63 -0.26 6.31
C PHE A 2 -10.10 0.30 7.64
N GLN A 3 -9.60 -0.60 8.50
CA GLN A 3 -8.83 -0.24 9.69
C GLN A 3 -7.45 -0.89 9.55
N LEU A 4 -6.40 -0.11 9.78
CA LEU A 4 -5.04 -0.61 9.72
C LEU A 4 -4.60 -1.07 11.10
N TYR A 5 -3.95 -2.21 11.16
CA TYR A 5 -3.37 -2.76 12.37
C TYR A 5 -1.88 -3.06 12.18
N SER A 6 -1.10 -2.97 13.25
CA SER A 6 0.30 -3.37 13.27
C SER A 6 0.71 -3.79 14.67
N SER A 7 1.77 -4.57 14.82
CA SER A 7 2.34 -4.92 16.12
C SER A 7 3.57 -4.09 16.45
N GLU A 8 3.94 -4.06 17.73
CA GLU A 8 5.19 -3.43 18.16
C GLU A 8 6.42 -4.04 17.48
N ASP A 9 6.44 -5.37 17.24
CA ASP A 9 7.55 -6.02 16.54
C ASP A 9 7.69 -5.52 15.10
N VAL A 10 6.58 -5.34 14.37
CA VAL A 10 6.61 -4.78 13.01
C VAL A 10 7.11 -3.34 13.01
N TYR A 11 6.72 -2.53 14.00
CA TYR A 11 7.28 -1.18 14.16
C TYR A 11 8.78 -1.24 14.45
N ALA A 12 9.21 -2.10 15.36
CA ALA A 12 10.61 -2.24 15.74
C ALA A 12 11.48 -2.65 14.55
N GLU A 13 11.04 -3.65 13.77
CA GLU A 13 11.70 -4.11 12.56
C GLU A 13 11.78 -3.02 11.49
N THR A 14 10.67 -2.31 11.25
CA THR A 14 10.63 -1.19 10.31
C THR A 14 11.62 -0.09 10.70
N LEU A 15 11.68 0.27 11.97
CA LEU A 15 12.60 1.30 12.46
C LEU A 15 14.06 0.84 12.43
N ALA A 16 14.32 -0.46 12.64
CA ALA A 16 15.65 -1.04 12.48
C ALA A 16 16.15 -0.91 11.05
N HIS A 17 15.33 -1.27 10.05
CA HIS A 17 15.68 -1.07 8.64
C HIS A 17 15.90 0.41 8.29
N ILE A 18 15.03 1.31 8.77
CA ILE A 18 15.23 2.76 8.57
C ILE A 18 16.55 3.26 9.17
N ARG A 19 16.92 2.74 10.35
CA ARG A 19 18.21 3.05 11.01
C ARG A 19 19.40 2.57 10.17
N ASP A 20 19.35 1.34 9.69
CA ASP A 20 20.43 0.73 8.91
C ASP A 20 20.66 1.49 7.59
N ASP A 21 19.58 1.89 6.92
CA ASP A 21 19.65 2.65 5.67
C ASP A 21 20.03 4.13 5.88
N ASN A 22 19.80 4.68 7.08
CA ASN A 22 19.98 6.10 7.37
C ASN A 22 20.67 6.32 8.74
N PRO A 23 21.95 5.93 8.88
CA PRO A 23 22.65 5.92 10.16
C PRO A 23 22.81 7.32 10.80
N GLU A 24 22.78 8.38 9.99
CA GLU A 24 22.95 9.76 10.44
C GLU A 24 21.67 10.41 10.99
N LEU A 25 20.50 9.79 10.80
CA LEU A 25 19.25 10.34 11.35
C LEU A 25 19.40 10.47 12.89
N SER A 26 18.87 11.54 13.46
CA SER A 26 18.87 11.71 14.92
C SER A 26 17.83 10.82 15.60
N GLY A 27 18.02 10.53 16.89
CA GLY A 27 17.03 9.78 17.68
C GLY A 27 15.64 10.40 17.65
N GLY A 28 15.55 11.74 17.73
CA GLY A 28 14.28 12.45 17.64
C GLY A 28 13.56 12.28 16.30
N GLN A 29 14.29 12.12 15.19
CA GLN A 29 13.68 11.82 13.89
C GLN A 29 13.11 10.41 13.84
N ILE A 30 13.79 9.43 14.43
CA ILE A 30 13.27 8.05 14.53
C ILE A 30 12.01 7.99 15.39
N THR A 31 12.00 8.68 16.53
CA THR A 31 10.81 8.79 17.38
C THR A 31 9.65 9.45 16.63
N ALA A 32 9.91 10.50 15.85
CA ALA A 32 8.88 11.16 15.06
C ALA A 32 8.29 10.25 13.98
N ILE A 33 9.12 9.46 13.28
CA ILE A 33 8.67 8.46 12.31
C ILE A 33 7.77 7.42 12.98
N ARG A 34 8.20 6.89 14.14
CA ARG A 34 7.39 5.93 14.90
C ARG A 34 6.03 6.51 15.29
N ALA A 35 5.99 7.74 15.79
CA ALA A 35 4.74 8.40 16.17
C ALA A 35 3.79 8.53 14.97
N GLN A 36 4.30 8.89 13.79
CA GLN A 36 3.49 8.97 12.57
C GLN A 36 2.92 7.60 12.14
N LEU A 37 3.69 6.52 12.31
CA LEU A 37 3.19 5.16 12.04
C LEU A 37 2.09 4.75 13.03
N GLN A 38 2.23 5.11 14.31
CA GLN A 38 1.23 4.81 15.34
C GLN A 38 -0.04 5.67 15.22
N GLU A 39 0.04 6.83 14.57
CA GLU A 39 -1.14 7.66 14.27
C GLU A 39 -2.06 7.04 13.21
N ILE A 40 -1.53 6.20 12.32
CA ILE A 40 -2.29 5.63 11.20
C ILE A 40 -2.78 4.19 11.45
N ALA A 41 -2.19 3.47 12.39
CA ALA A 41 -2.46 2.06 12.64
C ALA A 41 -2.77 1.78 14.11
N ASN A 42 -3.78 0.93 14.33
CA ASN A 42 -4.10 0.40 15.65
C ASN A 42 -3.07 -0.64 16.05
N GLU A 43 -2.54 -0.53 17.27
CA GLU A 43 -1.54 -1.47 17.76
C GLU A 43 -2.17 -2.76 18.30
N ILE A 44 -1.74 -3.90 17.80
CA ILE A 44 -2.04 -5.23 18.36
C ILE A 44 -0.95 -5.54 19.39
N LYS A 45 -1.31 -5.44 20.67
CA LYS A 45 -0.36 -5.51 21.80
C LYS A 45 -0.09 -6.91 22.32
N GLU A 46 -1.06 -7.81 22.19
CA GLU A 46 -1.03 -9.12 22.86
C GLU A 46 -1.29 -10.24 21.86
N TYR A 47 -0.24 -10.91 21.38
CA TYR A 47 -0.34 -12.11 20.55
C TYR A 47 0.60 -13.20 21.06
N ASP A 48 0.25 -14.46 20.81
CA ASP A 48 1.00 -15.63 21.29
C ASP A 48 1.66 -16.38 20.11
N CYS A 49 2.96 -16.14 19.91
CA CYS A 49 3.74 -16.83 18.88
C CYS A 49 3.85 -18.34 19.10
N ARG A 50 3.78 -18.84 20.35
CA ARG A 50 3.84 -20.29 20.60
C ARG A 50 2.59 -20.98 20.10
N LYS A 51 1.43 -20.38 20.38
CA LYS A 51 0.15 -20.86 19.87
C LYS A 51 0.08 -20.71 18.34
N ALA A 52 0.48 -19.56 17.81
CA ALA A 52 0.42 -19.29 16.37
C ALA A 52 1.36 -20.20 15.54
N LYS A 53 2.40 -20.76 16.15
CA LYS A 53 3.32 -21.70 15.48
C LYS A 53 2.63 -22.93 14.92
N GLU A 54 1.52 -23.35 15.51
CA GLU A 54 0.77 -24.53 15.07
C GLU A 54 0.07 -24.32 13.71
N THR A 55 -0.23 -23.07 13.36
CA THR A 55 -0.91 -22.67 12.11
C THR A 55 0.01 -21.91 11.17
N PHE A 56 1.23 -21.60 11.58
CA PHE A 56 2.20 -20.89 10.74
C PHE A 56 2.79 -21.82 9.67
N ILE A 57 2.58 -21.46 8.42
CA ILE A 57 3.06 -22.19 7.25
C ILE A 57 4.12 -21.43 6.44
N GLY A 58 4.50 -20.21 6.87
CA GLY A 58 5.52 -19.41 6.20
C GLY A 58 6.92 -20.03 6.27
N ALA A 59 7.77 -19.68 5.30
CA ALA A 59 9.10 -20.27 5.16
C ALA A 59 10.12 -19.70 6.16
N ASP A 60 9.99 -18.42 6.53
CA ASP A 60 10.89 -17.76 7.47
C ASP A 60 10.27 -17.72 8.87
N THR A 61 10.99 -18.31 9.84
CA THR A 61 10.57 -18.31 11.25
C THR A 61 10.56 -16.93 11.89
N GLY A 62 11.29 -15.96 11.33
CA GLY A 62 11.24 -14.56 11.73
C GLY A 62 9.83 -14.00 11.62
N ASP A 63 9.09 -14.41 10.60
CA ASP A 63 7.76 -13.87 10.32
C ASP A 63 6.63 -14.45 11.19
N LEU A 64 6.95 -15.36 12.10
CA LEU A 64 5.97 -15.95 13.01
C LEU A 64 5.23 -14.89 13.82
N HIS A 65 5.90 -13.80 14.22
CA HIS A 65 5.24 -12.72 14.96
C HIS A 65 4.22 -11.96 14.10
N VAL A 66 4.49 -11.81 12.79
CA VAL A 66 3.57 -11.18 11.85
C VAL A 66 2.29 -12.02 11.76
N HIS A 67 2.44 -13.33 11.52
CA HIS A 67 1.30 -14.25 11.51
C HIS A 67 0.52 -14.22 12.82
N ALA A 68 1.21 -14.32 13.96
CA ALA A 68 0.58 -14.30 15.29
C ALA A 68 -0.24 -13.03 15.53
N ALA A 69 0.32 -11.86 15.16
CA ALA A 69 -0.38 -10.59 15.26
C ALA A 69 -1.58 -10.53 14.32
N THR A 70 -1.46 -10.95 13.07
CA THR A 70 -2.57 -10.96 12.10
C THR A 70 -3.73 -11.83 12.57
N VAL A 71 -3.45 -13.04 13.05
CA VAL A 71 -4.48 -13.95 13.58
C VAL A 71 -5.16 -13.36 14.80
N GLN A 72 -4.38 -12.82 15.74
CA GLN A 72 -4.92 -12.22 16.96
C GLN A 72 -5.78 -10.99 16.68
N GLY A 73 -5.33 -10.12 15.78
CA GLY A 73 -6.05 -8.92 15.35
C GLY A 73 -7.28 -9.23 14.51
N GLN A 74 -7.53 -10.51 14.21
CA GLN A 74 -8.60 -10.97 13.31
C GLN A 74 -8.60 -10.18 11.99
N CYS A 75 -7.40 -9.87 11.49
CA CYS A 75 -7.25 -9.08 10.28
C CYS A 75 -7.66 -9.92 9.08
N GLU A 76 -8.53 -9.38 8.23
CA GLU A 76 -8.96 -10.03 6.98
C GLU A 76 -7.82 -10.10 5.96
N TYR A 77 -6.92 -9.11 6.00
CA TYR A 77 -5.79 -8.96 5.10
C TYR A 77 -4.48 -8.80 5.86
N LEU A 78 -3.45 -9.54 5.43
CA LEU A 78 -2.05 -9.23 5.74
C LEU A 78 -1.43 -8.46 4.58
N LEU A 79 -1.16 -7.18 4.82
CA LEU A 79 -0.51 -6.30 3.85
C LEU A 79 1.01 -6.47 3.89
N THR A 80 1.58 -7.00 2.82
CA THR A 80 3.04 -7.22 2.74
C THR A 80 3.54 -7.22 1.30
N ASN A 81 4.70 -6.60 1.08
CA ASN A 81 5.44 -6.72 -0.17
C ASN A 81 6.52 -7.82 -0.10
N ASP A 82 6.69 -8.45 1.07
CA ASP A 82 7.62 -9.55 1.20
C ASP A 82 7.03 -10.81 0.58
N ARG A 83 7.41 -11.03 -0.68
CA ARG A 83 7.03 -12.24 -1.40
C ARG A 83 7.69 -13.48 -0.79
N LYS A 84 8.78 -13.39 -0.02
CA LYS A 84 9.41 -14.58 0.57
C LYS A 84 8.61 -15.15 1.73
N LEU A 85 7.83 -14.30 2.39
CA LEU A 85 6.95 -14.70 3.48
C LEU A 85 6.01 -15.85 3.07
N TYR A 86 5.40 -15.74 1.88
CA TYR A 86 4.41 -16.72 1.41
C TYR A 86 4.51 -17.15 -0.07
N ASN A 87 5.41 -16.64 -0.92
CA ASN A 87 5.41 -17.03 -2.36
C ASN A 87 5.76 -18.49 -2.60
N GLN A 88 6.36 -19.16 -1.63
CA GLN A 88 6.70 -20.57 -1.75
C GLN A 88 5.49 -21.48 -1.49
N LEU A 89 4.37 -20.91 -1.06
CA LEU A 89 3.13 -21.62 -0.80
C LEU A 89 2.31 -21.77 -2.08
N SER A 90 1.68 -22.93 -2.26
CA SER A 90 0.66 -23.11 -3.29
C SER A 90 -0.62 -22.33 -2.95
N GLU A 91 -1.50 -22.13 -3.94
CA GLU A 91 -2.82 -21.53 -3.73
C GLU A 91 -3.60 -22.29 -2.63
N ASP A 92 -3.67 -23.63 -2.71
CA ASP A 92 -4.29 -24.46 -1.68
C ASP A 92 -3.72 -24.23 -0.26
N GLN A 93 -2.44 -23.90 -0.13
CA GLN A 93 -1.82 -23.62 1.16
C GLN A 93 -2.18 -22.22 1.65
N LEU A 94 -2.18 -21.22 0.77
CA LEU A 94 -2.62 -19.87 1.08
C LEU A 94 -4.09 -19.87 1.55
N GLU A 95 -4.95 -20.68 0.95
CA GLU A 95 -6.36 -20.83 1.34
C GLU A 95 -6.56 -21.40 2.75
N THR A 96 -5.54 -22.04 3.34
CA THR A 96 -5.61 -22.51 4.74
C THR A 96 -5.38 -21.40 5.76
N LEU A 97 -4.85 -20.25 5.34
CA LEU A 97 -4.63 -19.11 6.22
C LEU A 97 -5.99 -18.49 6.62
N PRO A 98 -6.13 -17.99 7.86
CA PRO A 98 -7.36 -17.33 8.31
C PRO A 98 -7.50 -15.89 7.76
N TYR A 99 -6.63 -15.48 6.84
CA TYR A 99 -6.57 -14.15 6.24
C TYR A 99 -6.00 -14.23 4.82
N GLU A 100 -6.31 -13.23 4.00
CA GLU A 100 -5.76 -13.08 2.66
C GLU A 100 -4.41 -12.33 2.69
N VAL A 101 -3.45 -12.76 1.88
CA VAL A 101 -2.19 -12.04 1.70
C VAL A 101 -2.37 -11.07 0.54
N CYS A 102 -2.09 -9.79 0.76
CA CYS A 102 -2.30 -8.74 -0.22
C CYS A 102 -1.08 -7.81 -0.27
N SER A 103 -0.58 -7.52 -1.47
CA SER A 103 0.51 -6.57 -1.64
C SER A 103 0.05 -5.13 -1.49
N ALA A 104 0.98 -4.20 -1.25
CA ALA A 104 0.65 -2.78 -1.23
C ALA A 104 0.08 -2.31 -2.58
N ASP A 105 0.59 -2.86 -3.70
CA ASP A 105 0.11 -2.53 -5.05
C ASP A 105 -1.36 -2.93 -5.25
N GLU A 106 -1.70 -4.16 -4.87
CA GLU A 106 -3.07 -4.69 -4.94
C GLU A 106 -4.00 -3.92 -4.00
N PHE A 107 -3.59 -3.71 -2.75
CA PHE A 107 -4.38 -2.97 -1.78
C PHE A 107 -4.69 -1.54 -2.25
N PHE A 108 -3.69 -0.81 -2.77
CA PHE A 108 -3.92 0.52 -3.27
C PHE A 108 -4.80 0.54 -4.53
N CYS A 109 -4.71 -0.48 -5.39
CA CYS A 109 -5.64 -0.66 -6.51
C CYS A 109 -7.07 -0.91 -6.02
N LEU A 110 -7.29 -1.77 -5.02
CA LEU A 110 -8.60 -2.02 -4.42
C LEU A 110 -9.18 -0.75 -3.78
N ALA A 111 -8.35 0.00 -3.05
CA ALA A 111 -8.75 1.27 -2.45
C ALA A 111 -9.09 2.32 -3.51
N ALA A 112 -8.32 2.36 -4.60
CA ALA A 112 -8.59 3.20 -5.74
C ALA A 112 -9.92 2.81 -6.38
N GLU A 113 -10.15 1.53 -6.66
CA GLU A 113 -11.38 1.00 -7.25
C GLU A 113 -12.62 1.40 -6.45
N ALA A 114 -12.56 1.22 -5.13
CA ALA A 114 -13.66 1.53 -4.24
C ALA A 114 -14.04 3.02 -4.27
N SER A 115 -13.10 3.93 -4.55
CA SER A 115 -13.40 5.35 -4.72
C SER A 115 -12.32 6.13 -5.47
N ALA A 116 -12.66 6.59 -6.67
CA ALA A 116 -11.88 7.58 -7.42
C ALA A 116 -11.59 8.85 -6.61
N VAL A 117 -12.54 9.26 -5.78
CA VAL A 117 -12.42 10.47 -4.96
C VAL A 117 -11.32 10.33 -3.91
N ILE A 118 -11.08 9.12 -3.37
CA ILE A 118 -9.99 8.88 -2.42
C ILE A 118 -8.64 9.01 -3.13
N LEU A 119 -8.48 8.39 -4.30
CA LEU A 119 -7.29 8.55 -5.13
C LEU A 119 -7.04 10.03 -5.48
N ASP A 120 -8.08 10.75 -5.89
CA ASP A 120 -8.00 12.17 -6.22
C ASP A 120 -7.49 13.02 -5.06
N LYS A 121 -8.03 12.80 -3.85
CA LYS A 121 -7.63 13.50 -2.63
C LYS A 121 -6.20 13.17 -2.22
N ALA A 122 -5.82 11.90 -2.30
CA ALA A 122 -4.48 11.43 -1.97
C ALA A 122 -3.44 12.06 -2.92
N LEU A 123 -3.69 11.98 -4.24
CA LEU A 123 -2.83 12.58 -5.26
C LEU A 123 -2.73 14.11 -5.10
N THR A 124 -3.85 14.79 -4.86
CA THR A 124 -3.84 16.25 -4.63
C THR A 124 -3.00 16.62 -3.41
N SER A 125 -3.12 15.87 -2.32
CA SER A 125 -2.35 16.08 -1.09
C SER A 125 -0.86 15.86 -1.31
N GLN A 126 -0.50 14.80 -2.03
CA GLN A 126 0.89 14.52 -2.39
C GLN A 126 1.47 15.60 -3.31
N LEU A 127 0.74 16.02 -4.35
CA LEU A 127 1.19 17.09 -5.25
C LEU A 127 1.45 18.40 -4.48
N ARG A 128 0.57 18.75 -3.53
CA ARG A 128 0.73 19.93 -2.66
C ARG A 128 1.93 19.81 -1.73
N TYR A 129 2.12 18.64 -1.11
CA TYR A 129 3.26 18.40 -0.22
C TYR A 129 4.58 18.58 -0.97
N TRP A 130 4.71 17.93 -2.12
CA TRP A 130 5.93 17.94 -2.91
C TRP A 130 6.21 19.28 -3.57
N SER A 131 5.19 20.05 -3.97
CA SER A 131 5.38 21.39 -4.54
C SER A 131 5.93 22.41 -3.53
N VAL A 132 5.60 22.24 -2.24
CA VAL A 132 6.16 23.07 -1.16
C VAL A 132 7.56 22.61 -0.77
N LYS A 133 7.83 21.31 -0.82
CA LYS A 133 9.11 20.72 -0.40
C LYS A 133 10.23 20.88 -1.42
N MET A 134 9.94 20.90 -2.72
CA MET A 134 10.95 20.86 -3.78
C MET A 134 10.55 21.68 -5.00
N ASN A 135 11.52 22.38 -5.62
CA ASN A 135 11.31 23.13 -6.86
C ASN A 135 11.02 22.23 -8.07
N ASN A 136 11.53 21.00 -8.08
CA ASN A 136 11.30 20.01 -9.13
C ASN A 136 10.99 18.64 -8.51
N PRO A 137 9.74 18.41 -8.08
CA PRO A 137 9.39 17.18 -7.38
C PRO A 137 9.46 15.97 -8.31
N PRO A 138 9.88 14.80 -7.82
CA PRO A 138 9.86 13.57 -8.60
C PRO A 138 8.43 13.22 -9.01
N ARG A 139 8.29 12.53 -10.15
CA ARG A 139 7.00 12.02 -10.61
C ARG A 139 6.58 10.89 -9.67
N GLN A 140 5.44 11.06 -8.99
CA GLN A 140 5.00 10.14 -7.94
C GLN A 140 4.83 8.70 -8.43
N TYR A 141 4.36 8.52 -9.67
CA TYR A 141 4.25 7.19 -10.27
C TYR A 141 5.62 6.50 -10.49
N ASP A 142 6.70 7.25 -10.76
CA ASP A 142 8.06 6.66 -10.84
C ASP A 142 8.53 6.16 -9.46
N LEU A 143 8.16 6.87 -8.39
CA LEU A 143 8.47 6.45 -7.02
C LEU A 143 7.69 5.19 -6.64
N LEU A 144 6.43 5.11 -7.05
CA LEU A 144 5.59 3.92 -6.81
C LEU A 144 6.09 2.70 -7.58
N GLU A 145 6.52 2.85 -8.84
CA GLU A 145 7.16 1.76 -9.59
C GLU A 145 8.40 1.22 -8.86
N ARG A 146 9.24 2.12 -8.33
CA ARG A 146 10.43 1.74 -7.54
C ARG A 146 10.07 1.10 -6.20
N ALA A 147 8.92 1.45 -5.64
CA ALA A 147 8.37 0.85 -4.43
C ALA A 147 7.59 -0.45 -4.71
N SER A 148 7.78 -1.07 -5.88
CA SER A 148 7.11 -2.32 -6.29
C SER A 148 5.58 -2.20 -6.36
N CYS A 149 5.07 -1.01 -6.71
CA CYS A 149 3.64 -0.73 -6.89
C CYS A 149 3.29 -0.30 -8.34
N PRO A 150 3.59 -1.12 -9.37
CA PRO A 150 3.41 -0.73 -10.77
C PRO A 150 1.94 -0.57 -11.21
N MET A 151 1.01 -1.36 -10.68
CA MET A 151 -0.41 -1.25 -11.07
C MET A 151 -1.00 0.04 -10.52
N PHE A 152 -0.74 0.34 -9.26
CA PHE A 152 -1.17 1.58 -8.64
C PHE A 152 -0.46 2.80 -9.23
N ALA A 153 0.83 2.66 -9.60
CA ALA A 153 1.55 3.70 -10.34
C ALA A 153 0.85 4.07 -11.65
N LEU A 154 0.32 3.09 -12.39
CA LEU A 154 -0.48 3.33 -13.60
C LEU A 154 -1.74 4.15 -13.29
N LEU A 155 -2.47 3.80 -12.22
CA LEU A 155 -3.65 4.56 -11.79
C LEU A 155 -3.30 6.00 -11.41
N VAL A 156 -2.20 6.21 -10.67
CA VAL A 156 -1.69 7.53 -10.31
C VAL A 156 -1.27 8.34 -11.53
N LYS A 157 -0.62 7.70 -12.51
CA LYS A 157 -0.23 8.34 -13.77
C LYS A 157 -1.44 8.79 -14.57
N ARG A 158 -2.46 7.93 -14.71
CA ARG A 158 -3.73 8.26 -15.36
C ARG A 158 -4.47 9.39 -14.65
N ALA A 159 -4.53 9.37 -13.31
CA ALA A 159 -5.11 10.47 -12.53
C ALA A 159 -4.32 11.78 -12.66
N THR A 160 -2.99 11.70 -12.77
CA THR A 160 -2.12 12.87 -13.04
C THR A 160 -2.42 13.46 -14.42
N MET A 161 -2.61 12.62 -15.46
CA MET A 161 -3.02 13.06 -16.80
C MET A 161 -4.36 13.80 -16.78
N ARG A 162 -5.31 13.32 -15.95
CA ARG A 162 -6.59 14.03 -15.73
C ARG A 162 -6.36 15.39 -15.10
N LYS A 163 -5.53 15.48 -14.06
CA LYS A 163 -5.22 16.74 -13.36
C LYS A 163 -4.57 17.80 -14.24
N ILE A 164 -3.84 17.41 -15.28
CA ILE A 164 -3.23 18.33 -16.26
C ILE A 164 -4.15 18.69 -17.44
N GLY A 165 -5.41 18.22 -17.43
CA GLY A 165 -6.47 18.65 -18.34
C GLY A 165 -6.77 17.70 -19.50
N MET A 166 -6.25 16.46 -19.49
CA MET A 166 -6.66 15.46 -20.49
C MET A 166 -8.08 14.94 -20.19
N THR A 167 -8.84 14.62 -21.24
CA THR A 167 -10.18 14.03 -21.06
C THR A 167 -10.07 12.55 -20.66
N PRO A 168 -11.05 12.02 -19.90
CA PRO A 168 -11.11 10.60 -19.58
C PRO A 168 -10.89 9.65 -20.77
N GLU A 169 -11.50 9.94 -21.93
CA GLU A 169 -11.42 9.12 -23.15
C GLU A 169 -10.03 9.16 -23.79
N GLN A 170 -9.35 10.32 -23.75
CA GLN A 170 -7.99 10.45 -24.27
C GLN A 170 -7.01 9.63 -23.43
N ILE A 171 -7.15 9.71 -22.10
CA ILE A 171 -6.31 8.98 -21.15
C ILE A 171 -6.53 7.48 -21.33
N ASP A 172 -7.79 7.03 -21.38
CA ASP A 172 -8.10 5.62 -21.49
C ASP A 172 -7.60 5.00 -22.81
N ARG A 173 -7.66 5.76 -23.91
CA ARG A 173 -7.09 5.36 -25.19
C ARG A 173 -5.56 5.28 -25.17
N GLN A 174 -4.88 6.21 -24.50
CA GLN A 174 -3.42 6.23 -24.43
C GLN A 174 -2.85 5.20 -23.46
N MET A 175 -3.55 4.92 -22.37
CA MET A 175 -3.06 4.11 -21.26
C MET A 175 -4.12 3.12 -20.76
N PRO A 176 -4.66 2.23 -21.61
CA PRO A 176 -5.76 1.34 -21.23
C PRO A 176 -5.39 0.45 -20.03
N LEU A 177 -6.39 0.13 -19.20
CA LEU A 177 -6.20 -0.84 -18.12
C LEU A 177 -6.16 -2.25 -18.71
N GLY A 178 -5.14 -3.02 -18.35
CA GLY A 178 -4.96 -4.40 -18.81
C GLY A 178 -5.68 -5.43 -17.93
N SER A 179 -5.45 -6.71 -18.23
CA SER A 179 -6.04 -7.86 -17.52
C SER A 179 -5.66 -7.98 -16.04
N ASN A 180 -4.66 -7.21 -15.59
CA ASN A 180 -4.22 -7.20 -14.19
C ASN A 180 -5.16 -6.39 -13.28
N PHE A 181 -6.12 -5.66 -13.85
CA PHE A 181 -7.17 -4.96 -13.11
C PHE A 181 -8.47 -5.75 -13.14
N SER A 182 -9.37 -5.51 -12.19
CA SER A 182 -10.69 -6.14 -12.19
C SER A 182 -11.48 -5.81 -13.47
N GLY A 183 -12.39 -6.69 -13.87
CA GLY A 183 -13.28 -6.42 -15.00
C GLY A 183 -14.18 -5.20 -14.78
N GLU A 184 -14.53 -4.91 -13.53
CA GLU A 184 -15.31 -3.72 -13.16
C GLU A 184 -14.50 -2.44 -13.36
N MET A 185 -13.25 -2.40 -12.89
CA MET A 185 -12.37 -1.26 -13.09
C MET A 185 -12.07 -1.02 -14.58
N GLN A 186 -11.85 -2.09 -15.36
CA GLN A 186 -11.64 -1.99 -16.81
C GLN A 186 -12.88 -1.39 -17.52
N SER A 187 -14.08 -1.92 -17.23
CA SER A 187 -15.32 -1.47 -17.87
C SER A 187 -15.78 -0.07 -17.43
N SER A 188 -15.47 0.32 -16.19
CA SER A 188 -15.82 1.63 -15.62
C SER A 188 -14.69 2.66 -15.71
N SER A 189 -13.59 2.33 -16.41
CA SER A 189 -12.35 3.10 -16.47
C SER A 189 -12.53 4.60 -16.82
N VAL A 190 -13.33 4.91 -17.85
CA VAL A 190 -13.64 6.30 -18.24
C VAL A 190 -14.47 7.01 -17.17
N ARG A 191 -15.48 6.33 -16.61
CA ARG A 191 -16.33 6.86 -15.53
C ARG A 191 -15.52 7.13 -14.26
N TYR A 192 -14.52 6.31 -13.99
CA TYR A 192 -13.59 6.48 -12.88
C TYR A 192 -12.76 7.76 -13.05
N LEU A 193 -12.15 7.93 -14.23
CA LEU A 193 -11.37 9.13 -14.56
C LEU A 193 -12.20 10.41 -14.55
N ALA A 194 -13.49 10.34 -14.90
CA ALA A 194 -14.38 11.49 -14.85
C ALA A 194 -14.61 12.03 -13.41
N GLN A 195 -14.37 11.20 -12.38
CA GLN A 195 -14.48 11.60 -10.97
C GLN A 195 -13.19 12.21 -10.41
N ILE A 196 -12.06 12.05 -11.10
CA ILE A 196 -10.79 12.69 -10.73
C ILE A 196 -10.88 14.17 -11.12
N SER A 197 -10.52 15.06 -10.20
CA SER A 197 -10.61 16.51 -10.40
C SER A 197 -9.52 17.01 -11.35
N GLU A 198 -9.85 18.00 -12.17
CA GLU A 198 -8.84 18.82 -12.85
C GLU A 198 -8.22 19.77 -11.82
N ASN A 199 -6.91 20.03 -11.92
CA ASN A 199 -6.36 21.13 -11.17
C ASN A 199 -6.96 22.43 -11.71
N GLN A 200 -7.67 23.17 -10.85
CA GLN A 200 -8.00 24.55 -11.15
C GLN A 200 -6.68 25.31 -11.30
N ARG A 201 -6.42 25.82 -12.51
CA ARG A 201 -5.26 26.66 -12.81
C ARG A 201 -5.29 27.95 -12.00
#